data_AF-A0A165C238-F1
#
_entry.id   AF-A0A165C238-F1
#
_cell.length_a   1.000
_cell.length_b   1.000
_cell.length_c   1.000
_cell.angle_alpha   90.00
_cell.angle_beta   90.00
_cell.angle_gamma   90.00
#
_symmetry.space_group_name_H-M   'P 1'
#
loop_
_entity.id
_entity.type
_entity.pdbx_description
1 polymer ?
#
loop_
_entity_poly.entity_id
_entity_poly.type
_entity_poly.pdbx_seq_one_letter_code
_entity_poly.pdbx_strand_id
1 'polypeptide(L)'
;MDDTFRIRAEAAAAALRQFFPEGTPDPTVQVGVWPHTAVADAVWLVSHKGSRYEKNWYSIIDDILRTLFPSSLGFSITPQAPPEVSSRKSIDFMAFHIVWSNGQWDRLPVLIWEAKPSGLGGFDKQDADRQMRERYLGYQEGYALPVLFGISSIGPWLQAYVVFNSNKTIWPPRPADADAQHVTQWPNYWHRHNMFRESGATLLHQIADQIKEMVQHVRGSENLTPSPEQKQVAIENLENALNSGEWD
;
A
#
# COMPACT_ATOMS: atom_id res chain seq x y z
N MET A 1 6.53 29.86 -5.09
CA MET A 1 5.58 29.07 -4.29
C MET A 1 4.80 30.08 -3.47
N ASP A 2 3.47 30.15 -3.63
CA ASP A 2 2.60 31.17 -3.01
C ASP A 2 2.61 31.06 -1.47
N ASP A 3 2.76 32.17 -0.75
CA ASP A 3 2.72 32.19 0.73
C ASP A 3 1.43 31.57 1.28
N THR A 4 0.33 31.64 0.52
CA THR A 4 -0.94 30.99 0.85
C THR A 4 -0.84 29.46 0.85
N PHE A 5 -0.06 28.88 -0.08
CA PHE A 5 0.19 27.44 -0.12
C PHE A 5 1.02 27.00 1.09
N ARG A 6 2.06 27.77 1.43
CA ARG A 6 2.94 27.47 2.58
C ARG A 6 2.16 27.47 3.90
N ILE A 7 1.31 28.46 4.13
CA ILE A 7 0.48 28.55 5.35
C ILE A 7 -0.49 27.36 5.44
N ARG A 8 -1.12 26.98 4.32
CA ARG A 8 -2.02 25.80 4.27
C ARG A 8 -1.26 24.50 4.51
N ALA A 9 -0.04 24.39 3.98
CA ALA A 9 0.84 23.26 4.19
C ALA A 9 1.26 23.12 5.67
N GLU A 10 1.68 24.21 6.29
CA GLU A 10 2.04 24.23 7.72
C GLU A 10 0.84 23.86 8.60
N ALA A 11 -0.36 24.35 8.29
CA ALA A 11 -1.59 23.99 9.00
C ALA A 11 -1.99 22.52 8.81
N ALA A 12 -1.86 21.99 7.59
CA ALA A 12 -2.12 20.59 7.31
C ALA A 12 -1.11 19.67 8.02
N ALA A 13 0.17 20.04 7.98
CA ALA A 13 1.22 19.35 8.71
C ALA A 13 0.92 19.32 10.22
N ALA A 14 0.56 20.46 10.81
CA ALA A 14 0.19 20.56 12.22
C ALA A 14 -1.03 19.70 12.58
N ALA A 15 -2.04 19.61 11.72
CA ALA A 15 -3.19 18.74 11.95
C ALA A 15 -2.83 17.25 11.85
N LEU A 16 -2.05 16.87 10.84
CA LEU A 16 -1.59 15.49 10.65
C LEU A 16 -0.68 15.01 11.78
N ARG A 17 -0.12 15.92 12.59
CA ARG A 17 0.67 15.55 13.77
C ARG A 17 -0.05 14.66 14.77
N GLN A 18 -1.38 14.72 14.82
CA GLN A 18 -2.20 13.91 15.72
C GLN A 18 -2.17 12.41 15.39
N PHE A 19 -1.68 12.02 14.21
CA PHE A 19 -1.48 10.61 13.88
C PHE A 19 -0.19 10.03 14.47
N PHE A 20 0.70 10.85 15.04
CA PHE A 20 2.02 10.42 15.50
C PHE A 20 2.05 10.14 17.01
N PRO A 21 2.85 9.17 17.47
CA PRO A 21 3.12 8.98 18.90
C PRO A 21 3.69 10.24 19.56
N GLU A 22 3.39 10.46 20.84
CA GLU A 22 4.04 11.52 21.61
C GLU A 22 5.56 11.26 21.67
N GLY A 23 6.36 12.27 21.34
CA GLY A 23 7.83 12.20 21.40
C GLY A 23 8.54 11.82 20.10
N THR A 24 7.82 11.57 19.00
CA THR A 24 8.46 11.44 17.67
C THR A 24 9.08 12.79 17.26
N PRO A 25 10.38 12.84 16.90
CA PRO A 25 11.03 14.07 16.41
C PRO A 25 10.20 14.67 15.28
N ASP A 26 10.06 16.00 15.25
CA ASP A 26 9.11 16.73 14.40
C ASP A 26 9.06 16.14 12.99
N PRO A 27 8.03 15.34 12.68
CA PRO A 27 8.04 14.58 11.45
C PRO A 27 7.74 15.56 10.34
N THR A 28 8.70 15.80 9.45
CA THR A 28 8.48 16.59 8.24
C THR A 28 7.35 15.94 7.46
N VAL A 29 6.13 16.46 7.63
CA VAL A 29 4.97 16.07 6.82
C VAL A 29 5.25 16.54 5.42
N GLN A 30 5.25 15.60 4.49
CA GLN A 30 5.57 15.88 3.10
C GLN A 30 4.36 16.51 2.41
N VAL A 31 4.20 17.81 2.58
CA VAL A 31 3.14 18.56 1.90
C VAL A 31 3.57 18.86 0.46
N GLY A 32 2.72 18.52 -0.50
CA GLY A 32 2.97 18.69 -1.93
C GLY A 32 3.44 17.42 -2.63
N VAL A 33 3.69 16.34 -1.89
CA VAL A 33 3.91 15.01 -2.50
C VAL A 33 2.58 14.39 -2.94
N TRP A 34 1.52 14.57 -2.15
CA TRP A 34 0.19 14.05 -2.46
C TRP A 34 -0.76 15.12 -3.00
N PRO A 35 -1.82 14.71 -3.73
CA PRO A 35 -2.90 15.61 -4.11
C PRO A 35 -3.43 16.40 -2.91
N HIS A 36 -3.75 17.67 -3.15
CA HIS A 36 -4.33 18.53 -2.13
C HIS A 36 -5.62 17.96 -1.52
N THR A 37 -6.40 17.21 -2.29
CA THR A 37 -7.62 16.53 -1.85
C THR A 37 -7.32 15.44 -0.82
N ALA A 38 -6.35 14.55 -1.10
CA ALA A 38 -5.91 13.53 -0.15
C ALA A 38 -5.41 14.11 1.18
N VAL A 39 -4.63 15.20 1.11
CA VAL A 39 -4.14 15.89 2.32
C VAL A 39 -5.29 16.56 3.08
N ALA A 40 -6.20 17.24 2.38
CA ALA A 40 -7.35 17.91 3.00
C ALA A 40 -8.31 16.91 3.66
N ASP A 41 -8.60 15.79 3.01
CA ASP A 41 -9.41 14.71 3.57
C ASP A 41 -8.76 14.14 4.83
N ALA A 42 -7.46 13.87 4.81
CA ALA A 42 -6.74 13.37 5.98
C ALA A 42 -6.80 14.36 7.16
N VAL A 43 -6.63 15.66 6.91
CA VAL A 43 -6.80 16.72 7.92
C VAL A 43 -8.23 16.76 8.46
N TRP A 44 -9.23 16.59 7.60
CA TRP A 44 -10.63 16.52 8.00
C TRP A 44 -10.91 15.30 8.89
N LEU A 45 -10.35 14.13 8.56
CA LEU A 45 -10.52 12.90 9.34
C LEU A 45 -9.98 13.02 10.75
N VAL A 46 -8.82 13.65 10.92
CA VAL A 46 -8.26 13.95 12.22
C VAL A 46 -9.21 14.83 13.02
N SER A 47 -9.64 15.94 12.41
CA SER A 47 -10.41 16.99 13.07
C SER A 47 -11.80 16.53 13.53
N HIS A 48 -12.38 15.52 12.87
CA HIS A 48 -13.75 15.07 13.10
C HIS A 48 -13.85 13.65 13.67
N LYS A 49 -12.74 13.05 14.13
CA LYS A 49 -12.67 11.63 14.53
C LYS A 49 -13.14 10.68 13.40
N GLY A 50 -13.14 11.16 12.16
CA GLY A 50 -13.54 10.42 10.97
C GLY A 50 -12.55 9.30 10.65
N SER A 51 -11.33 9.41 11.16
CA SER A 51 -10.26 8.43 11.03
C SER A 51 -10.59 7.05 11.62
N ARG A 52 -11.65 6.94 12.44
CA ARG A 52 -12.14 5.68 13.03
C ARG A 52 -13.03 4.85 12.09
N TYR A 53 -13.43 5.41 10.95
CA TYR A 53 -14.26 4.71 9.98
C TYR A 53 -13.41 4.32 8.77
N GLU A 54 -13.37 3.01 8.49
CA GLU A 54 -12.54 2.44 7.41
C GLU A 54 -12.81 3.08 6.05
N LYS A 55 -14.09 3.21 5.69
CA LYS A 55 -14.54 3.78 4.41
C LYS A 55 -13.98 5.17 4.10
N ASN A 56 -13.65 5.93 5.13
CA ASN A 56 -13.16 7.29 4.96
C ASN A 56 -11.69 7.33 4.49
N TRP A 57 -10.97 6.22 4.59
CA TRP A 57 -9.60 6.11 4.09
C TRP A 57 -9.56 5.77 2.59
N TYR A 58 -10.64 5.26 2.00
CA TYR A 58 -10.63 4.83 0.60
C TYR A 58 -10.48 5.99 -0.39
N SER A 59 -11.09 7.15 -0.14
CA SER A 59 -10.90 8.31 -1.04
C SER A 59 -9.45 8.79 -1.05
N ILE A 60 -8.83 8.86 0.13
CA ILE A 60 -7.42 9.26 0.28
C ILE A 60 -6.51 8.28 -0.48
N ILE A 61 -6.73 6.98 -0.31
CA ILE A 61 -5.93 5.95 -0.97
C ILE A 61 -6.16 5.97 -2.48
N ASP A 62 -7.40 6.13 -2.95
CA ASP A 62 -7.72 6.26 -4.38
C ASP A 62 -6.99 7.45 -5.02
N ASP A 63 -6.99 8.62 -4.37
CA ASP A 63 -6.29 9.82 -4.85
C ASP A 63 -4.78 9.62 -4.94
N ILE A 64 -4.17 9.03 -3.90
CA ILE A 64 -2.74 8.69 -3.88
C ILE A 64 -2.42 7.74 -5.05
N LEU A 65 -3.24 6.71 -5.24
CA LEU A 65 -2.99 5.71 -6.28
C LEU A 65 -3.23 6.22 -7.69
N ARG A 66 -4.20 7.13 -7.90
CA ARG A 66 -4.36 7.82 -9.19
C ARG A 66 -3.15 8.66 -9.55
N THR A 67 -2.46 9.18 -8.53
CA THR A 67 -1.22 9.95 -8.71
C THR A 67 -0.06 9.03 -9.06
N LEU A 68 0.09 7.91 -8.35
CA LEU A 68 1.18 6.96 -8.58
C LEU A 68 1.00 6.13 -9.86
N PHE A 69 -0.24 5.82 -10.23
CA PHE A 69 -0.63 4.95 -11.34
C PHE A 69 -1.65 5.63 -12.26
N PRO A 70 -1.25 6.69 -12.98
CA PRO A 70 -2.16 7.42 -13.84
C PRO A 70 -2.68 6.53 -14.98
N SER A 71 -3.95 6.70 -15.35
CA SER A 71 -4.61 5.94 -16.41
C SER A 71 -3.97 6.15 -17.79
N SER A 72 -3.29 7.28 -18.00
CA SER A 72 -2.50 7.56 -19.21
C SER A 72 -1.37 6.55 -19.43
N LEU A 73 -0.92 5.84 -18.39
CA LEU A 73 0.08 4.77 -18.48
C LEU A 73 -0.55 3.37 -18.61
N GLY A 74 -1.89 3.28 -18.68
CA GLY A 74 -2.64 2.03 -18.83
C GLY A 74 -2.96 1.32 -17.51
N PHE A 75 -2.87 2.01 -16.37
CA PHE A 75 -3.28 1.47 -15.08
C PHE A 75 -4.76 1.71 -14.82
N SER A 76 -5.41 0.78 -14.13
CA SER A 76 -6.79 0.92 -13.67
C SER A 76 -6.91 0.60 -12.18
N ILE A 77 -7.66 1.44 -11.48
CA ILE A 77 -7.94 1.30 -10.05
C ILE A 77 -9.35 0.76 -9.92
N THR A 78 -9.49 -0.42 -9.31
CA THR A 78 -10.79 -1.08 -9.12
C THR A 78 -10.98 -1.44 -7.64
N PRO A 79 -12.01 -0.89 -6.97
CA PRO A 79 -12.43 -1.43 -5.68
C PRO A 79 -12.98 -2.84 -5.91
N GLN A 80 -12.53 -3.82 -5.15
CA GLN A 80 -13.09 -5.16 -5.27
C GLN A 80 -14.45 -5.17 -4.59
N ALA A 81 -15.50 -5.53 -5.33
CA ALA A 81 -16.83 -5.71 -4.74
C ALA A 81 -16.79 -6.86 -3.72
N PRO A 82 -17.55 -6.77 -2.61
CA PRO A 82 -17.70 -7.90 -1.71
C PRO A 82 -18.22 -9.11 -2.49
N PRO A 83 -17.76 -10.34 -2.19
CA PRO A 83 -18.25 -11.53 -2.87
C PRO A 83 -19.76 -11.67 -2.68
N GLU A 84 -20.44 -12.24 -3.68
CA GLU A 84 -21.88 -12.45 -3.70
C GLU A 84 -22.41 -13.04 -2.38
N VAL A 85 -23.31 -12.27 -1.74
CA VAL A 85 -24.46 -12.56 -0.83
C VAL A 85 -24.41 -13.73 0.17
N SER A 86 -23.68 -14.80 -0.09
CA SER A 86 -23.51 -15.98 0.79
C SER A 86 -22.49 -15.78 1.91
N SER A 87 -21.59 -14.81 1.78
CA SER A 87 -20.59 -14.47 2.80
C SER A 87 -21.04 -13.19 3.51
N ARG A 88 -21.48 -13.28 4.78
CA ARG A 88 -21.72 -12.11 5.65
C ARG A 88 -20.44 -11.34 5.99
N LYS A 89 -19.31 -11.62 5.34
CA LYS A 89 -18.08 -10.87 5.47
C LYS A 89 -18.11 -9.75 4.42
N SER A 90 -18.25 -8.51 4.87
CA SER A 90 -17.85 -7.39 4.03
C SER A 90 -16.37 -7.58 3.72
N ILE A 91 -16.04 -7.43 2.46
CA ILE A 91 -14.70 -7.61 1.96
C ILE A 91 -14.38 -6.26 1.34
N ASP A 92 -13.71 -5.42 2.12
CA ASP A 92 -13.52 -4.02 1.81
C ASP A 92 -12.06 -3.77 1.44
N PHE A 93 -11.73 -3.91 0.15
CA PHE A 93 -10.35 -3.70 -0.32
C PHE A 93 -10.28 -3.26 -1.78
N MET A 94 -9.16 -2.64 -2.16
CA MET A 94 -8.91 -2.22 -3.55
C MET A 94 -7.81 -3.11 -4.16
N ALA A 95 -8.12 -3.74 -5.29
CA ALA A 95 -7.20 -4.56 -6.07
C ALA A 95 -6.94 -3.87 -7.42
N PHE A 96 -5.68 -3.67 -7.77
CA PHE A 96 -5.28 -2.84 -8.90
C PHE A 96 -4.90 -3.71 -10.08
N HIS A 97 -5.64 -3.57 -11.19
CA HIS A 97 -5.43 -4.36 -12.40
C HIS A 97 -4.73 -3.53 -13.48
N ILE A 98 -3.78 -4.15 -14.15
CA ILE A 98 -3.22 -3.68 -15.42
C ILE A 98 -4.08 -4.23 -16.54
N VAL A 99 -4.49 -3.35 -17.46
CA VAL A 99 -5.05 -3.73 -18.76
C VAL A 99 -3.92 -3.64 -19.78
N TRP A 100 -3.62 -4.73 -20.50
CA TRP A 100 -2.80 -4.67 -21.71
C TRP A 100 -3.65 -5.03 -22.93
N SER A 101 -3.44 -4.33 -24.05
CA SER A 101 -3.97 -4.72 -25.35
C SER A 101 -2.83 -5.09 -26.30
N ASN A 102 -2.55 -6.39 -26.39
CA ASN A 102 -1.95 -7.01 -27.58
C ASN A 102 -3.02 -7.81 -28.35
N GLY A 103 -4.24 -7.28 -28.41
CA GLY A 103 -5.40 -7.96 -29.00
C GLY A 103 -6.13 -8.95 -28.08
N GLN A 104 -5.69 -9.18 -26.85
CA GLN A 104 -6.46 -9.91 -25.82
C GLN A 104 -6.46 -9.17 -24.47
N TRP A 105 -7.58 -9.25 -23.76
CA TRP A 105 -7.95 -8.45 -22.60
C TRP A 105 -7.70 -9.19 -21.28
N ASP A 106 -6.45 -9.33 -20.86
CA ASP A 106 -6.17 -9.87 -19.53
C ASP A 106 -5.95 -8.75 -18.52
N ARG A 107 -6.75 -8.76 -17.44
CA ARG A 107 -6.67 -7.81 -16.32
C ARG A 107 -5.83 -8.43 -15.21
N LEU A 108 -4.56 -8.05 -15.09
CA LEU A 108 -3.63 -8.71 -14.17
C LEU A 108 -3.35 -7.85 -12.94
N PRO A 109 -3.51 -8.39 -11.72
CA PRO A 109 -3.27 -7.65 -10.49
C PRO A 109 -1.78 -7.41 -10.29
N VAL A 110 -1.41 -6.21 -9.84
CA VAL A 110 -0.01 -5.83 -9.56
C VAL A 110 0.20 -5.23 -8.18
N LEU A 111 -0.87 -4.73 -7.57
CA LEU A 111 -0.89 -4.22 -6.22
C LEU A 111 -2.23 -4.58 -5.57
N ILE A 112 -2.19 -4.92 -4.28
CA ILE A 112 -3.36 -5.05 -3.40
C ILE A 112 -3.22 -4.03 -2.29
N TRP A 113 -4.27 -3.28 -1.97
CA TRP A 113 -4.27 -2.41 -0.79
C TRP A 113 -5.44 -2.73 0.12
N GLU A 114 -5.11 -3.14 1.35
CA GLU A 114 -6.05 -3.36 2.45
C GLU A 114 -5.95 -2.20 3.44
N ALA A 115 -7.05 -1.54 3.75
CA ALA A 115 -7.07 -0.44 4.69
C ALA A 115 -7.92 -0.78 5.90
N LYS A 116 -7.44 -0.40 7.08
CA LYS A 116 -8.14 -0.49 8.36
C LYS A 116 -8.20 0.90 9.00
N PRO A 117 -9.20 1.19 9.83
CA PRO A 117 -9.30 2.50 10.46
C PRO A 117 -8.11 2.78 11.40
N SER A 118 -7.95 4.04 11.81
CA SER A 118 -6.94 4.44 12.80
C SER A 118 -7.38 4.15 14.24
N GLY A 119 -6.42 4.14 15.17
CA GLY A 119 -6.70 3.93 16.61
C GLY A 119 -6.85 2.45 17.00
N LEU A 120 -6.36 1.57 16.13
CA LEU A 120 -6.40 0.13 16.28
C LEU A 120 -5.16 -0.39 17.03
N GLY A 121 -5.34 -1.46 17.81
CA GLY A 121 -4.33 -2.05 18.68
C GLY A 121 -3.53 -3.17 18.01
N GLY A 122 -2.72 -3.90 18.79
CA GLY A 122 -1.93 -5.04 18.27
C GLY A 122 -2.77 -6.13 17.61
N PHE A 123 -3.99 -6.36 18.11
CA PHE A 123 -4.96 -7.31 17.53
C PHE A 123 -5.27 -7.00 16.06
N ASP A 124 -5.48 -5.73 15.77
CA ASP A 124 -5.91 -5.30 14.46
C ASP A 124 -4.75 -5.30 13.46
N LYS A 125 -3.51 -5.09 13.94
CA LYS A 125 -2.29 -5.30 13.12
C LYS A 125 -2.17 -6.76 12.68
N GLN A 126 -2.41 -7.69 13.61
CA GLN A 126 -2.43 -9.12 13.32
C GLN A 126 -3.57 -9.47 12.35
N ASP A 127 -4.76 -8.89 12.55
CA ASP A 127 -5.90 -9.14 11.67
C ASP A 127 -5.66 -8.58 10.26
N ALA A 128 -5.06 -7.39 10.15
CA ALA A 128 -4.70 -6.80 8.86
C ALA A 128 -3.65 -7.65 8.12
N ASP A 129 -2.64 -8.20 8.82
CA ASP A 129 -1.69 -9.16 8.25
C ASP A 129 -2.37 -10.44 7.78
N ARG A 130 -3.25 -11.01 8.63
CA ARG A 130 -4.03 -12.20 8.29
C ARG A 130 -4.84 -11.99 7.03
N GLN A 131 -5.63 -10.91 6.97
CA GLN A 131 -6.47 -10.60 5.83
C GLN A 131 -5.62 -10.40 4.56
N MET A 132 -4.51 -9.64 4.64
CA MET A 132 -3.59 -9.46 3.50
C MET A 132 -3.06 -10.80 2.98
N ARG A 133 -2.63 -11.70 3.87
CA ARG A 133 -2.13 -13.03 3.46
C ARG A 133 -3.22 -13.92 2.88
N GLU A 134 -4.42 -13.90 3.45
CA GLU A 134 -5.58 -14.60 2.88
C GLU A 134 -5.91 -14.10 1.47
N ARG A 135 -5.75 -12.79 1.18
CA ARG A 135 -5.91 -12.26 -0.18
C ARG A 135 -4.94 -12.89 -1.15
N TYR A 136 -3.67 -12.98 -0.78
CA TYR A 136 -2.66 -13.55 -1.67
C TYR A 136 -2.94 -15.00 -2.02
N LEU A 137 -3.52 -15.78 -1.10
CA LEU A 137 -3.98 -17.14 -1.40
C LEU A 137 -5.07 -17.14 -2.48
N GLY A 138 -5.93 -16.13 -2.52
CA GLY A 138 -6.95 -15.95 -3.56
C GLY A 138 -6.39 -15.58 -4.95
N TYR A 139 -5.13 -15.15 -5.05
CA TYR A 139 -4.48 -14.75 -6.31
C TYR A 139 -3.43 -15.77 -6.80
N GLN A 140 -3.42 -17.00 -6.27
CA GLN A 140 -2.40 -18.01 -6.58
C GLN A 140 -2.29 -18.37 -8.07
N GLU A 141 -3.35 -18.16 -8.85
CA GLU A 141 -3.45 -18.61 -10.25
C GLU A 141 -3.37 -17.50 -11.31
N GLY A 142 -3.14 -16.21 -10.97
CA GLY A 142 -3.34 -15.17 -11.99
C GLY A 142 -2.70 -13.80 -11.78
N TYR A 143 -1.37 -13.71 -11.77
CA TYR A 143 -0.65 -12.43 -11.98
C TYR A 143 0.57 -12.61 -12.90
N ALA A 144 0.79 -11.66 -13.82
CA ALA A 144 1.89 -11.72 -14.80
C ALA A 144 3.25 -11.33 -14.25
N LEU A 145 3.28 -10.57 -13.15
CA LEU A 145 4.53 -10.06 -12.62
C LEU A 145 5.28 -11.14 -11.84
N PRO A 146 6.63 -11.07 -11.77
CA PRO A 146 7.43 -11.94 -10.91
C PRO A 146 7.02 -11.85 -9.43
N VAL A 147 6.48 -10.70 -9.03
CA VAL A 147 5.94 -10.46 -7.69
C VAL A 147 4.59 -9.76 -7.74
N LEU A 148 3.79 -9.98 -6.71
CA LEU A 148 2.58 -9.19 -6.44
C LEU A 148 2.80 -8.37 -5.17
N PHE A 149 2.70 -7.05 -5.28
CA PHE A 149 2.82 -6.17 -4.12
C PHE A 149 1.52 -6.12 -3.33
N GLY A 150 1.64 -5.86 -2.04
CA GLY A 150 0.52 -5.55 -1.17
C GLY A 150 0.89 -4.48 -0.16
N ILE A 151 -0.11 -3.69 0.21
CA ILE A 151 0.00 -2.68 1.25
C ILE A 151 -1.15 -2.90 2.22
N SER A 152 -0.82 -3.14 3.48
CA SER A 152 -1.79 -3.02 4.57
C SER A 152 -1.62 -1.64 5.20
N SER A 153 -2.72 -0.96 5.48
CA SER A 153 -2.70 0.32 6.19
C SER A 153 -3.62 0.31 7.41
N ILE A 154 -3.17 0.96 8.49
CA ILE A 154 -3.96 1.24 9.69
C ILE A 154 -4.00 2.75 9.86
N GLY A 155 -5.10 3.34 9.41
CA GLY A 155 -5.14 4.76 9.08
C GLY A 155 -3.98 5.15 8.16
N PRO A 156 -3.10 6.09 8.55
CA PRO A 156 -2.01 6.55 7.70
C PRO A 156 -0.78 5.63 7.73
N TRP A 157 -0.75 4.62 8.61
CA TRP A 157 0.43 3.78 8.85
C TRP A 157 0.45 2.56 7.94
N LEU A 158 1.56 2.35 7.23
CA LEU A 158 1.71 1.41 6.13
C LEU A 158 2.61 0.23 6.50
N GLN A 159 2.21 -0.95 6.06
CA GLN A 159 3.02 -2.16 5.97
C GLN A 159 3.03 -2.65 4.53
N ALA A 160 4.23 -2.80 3.96
CA ALA A 160 4.40 -3.39 2.64
C ALA A 160 4.55 -4.91 2.71
N TYR A 161 4.10 -5.56 1.66
CA TYR A 161 4.16 -7.00 1.42
C TYR A 161 4.57 -7.29 -0.01
N VAL A 162 5.25 -8.40 -0.21
CA VAL A 162 5.63 -8.92 -1.53
C VAL A 162 5.35 -10.41 -1.58
N VAL A 163 4.70 -10.87 -2.64
CA VAL A 163 4.52 -12.31 -2.91
C VAL A 163 5.28 -12.72 -4.15
N PHE A 164 6.20 -13.66 -3.97
CA PHE A 164 7.03 -14.18 -5.05
C PHE A 164 6.27 -15.23 -5.86
N ASN A 165 6.16 -15.06 -7.17
CA ASN A 165 5.47 -16.03 -8.03
C ASN A 165 6.15 -17.40 -8.07
N SER A 166 7.49 -17.42 -7.94
CA SER A 166 8.33 -18.62 -8.05
C SER A 166 8.02 -19.68 -6.99
N ASN A 167 7.82 -19.26 -5.75
CA ASN A 167 7.66 -20.15 -4.60
C ASN A 167 6.46 -19.80 -3.71
N LYS A 168 5.65 -18.82 -4.13
CA LYS A 168 4.47 -18.31 -3.42
C LYS A 168 4.78 -17.85 -1.99
N THR A 169 6.03 -17.49 -1.70
CA THR A 169 6.44 -16.99 -0.39
C THR A 169 6.00 -15.54 -0.24
N ILE A 170 5.54 -15.20 0.97
CA ILE A 170 5.10 -13.85 1.32
C ILE A 170 6.13 -13.22 2.25
N TRP A 171 6.71 -12.09 1.83
CA TRP A 171 7.55 -11.24 2.66
C TRP A 171 6.74 -10.01 3.14
N PRO A 172 6.98 -9.50 4.36
CA PRO A 172 7.84 -10.08 5.40
C PRO A 172 7.28 -11.40 5.97
N PRO A 173 8.13 -12.30 6.52
CA PRO A 173 7.67 -13.43 7.32
C PRO A 173 6.83 -12.93 8.52
N ARG A 174 5.90 -13.76 9.00
CA ARG A 174 5.19 -13.41 10.23
C ARG A 174 6.18 -13.28 11.41
N PRO A 175 5.95 -12.36 12.35
CA PRO A 175 6.69 -12.34 13.61
C PRO A 175 6.64 -13.70 14.31
N ALA A 176 7.77 -14.17 14.86
CA ALA A 176 7.90 -15.52 15.41
C ALA A 176 6.94 -15.82 16.58
N ASP A 177 6.54 -14.79 17.33
CA ASP A 177 5.64 -14.87 18.49
C ASP A 177 4.18 -14.54 18.15
N ALA A 178 3.83 -14.45 16.86
CA ALA A 178 2.45 -14.31 16.41
C ALA A 178 1.71 -15.65 16.58
N ASP A 179 1.42 -16.03 17.83
CA ASP A 179 0.51 -17.13 18.11
C ASP A 179 -0.89 -16.77 17.55
N ALA A 180 -1.51 -17.72 16.86
CA ALA A 180 -2.87 -17.57 16.34
C ALA A 180 -3.89 -17.31 17.46
N GLN A 181 -3.52 -17.54 18.72
CA GLN A 181 -4.38 -17.46 19.90
C GLN A 181 -4.07 -16.28 20.85
N HIS A 182 -2.92 -15.60 20.73
CA HIS A 182 -2.49 -14.57 21.70
C HIS A 182 -2.05 -13.26 21.04
N VAL A 183 -2.57 -12.15 21.57
CA VAL A 183 -2.64 -10.82 20.93
C VAL A 183 -1.54 -9.86 21.39
N THR A 184 -0.70 -10.26 22.36
CA THR A 184 0.01 -9.28 23.19
C THR A 184 1.30 -8.72 22.58
N GLN A 185 1.84 -9.28 21.50
CA GLN A 185 3.14 -8.84 20.98
C GLN A 185 3.20 -8.77 19.45
N TRP A 186 2.32 -7.97 18.83
CA TRP A 186 2.58 -7.55 17.45
C TRP A 186 3.69 -6.49 17.45
N PRO A 187 4.76 -6.65 16.65
CA PRO A 187 5.92 -5.78 16.76
C PRO A 187 5.60 -4.33 16.38
N ASN A 188 6.20 -3.39 17.12
CA ASN A 188 6.06 -1.95 16.85
C ASN A 188 6.71 -1.51 15.54
N TYR A 189 7.63 -2.30 14.98
CA TYR A 189 8.20 -2.05 13.66
C TYR A 189 7.23 -2.36 12.50
N TRP A 190 6.11 -3.04 12.80
CA TRP A 190 5.04 -3.28 11.83
C TRP A 190 4.13 -2.05 11.73
N HIS A 191 3.78 -1.68 10.49
CA HIS A 191 3.10 -0.41 10.20
C HIS A 191 3.86 0.83 10.69
N ARG A 192 5.18 0.90 10.45
CA ARG A 192 6.04 2.02 10.89
C ARG A 192 6.10 3.20 9.92
N HIS A 193 5.75 2.98 8.64
CA HIS A 193 5.84 4.03 7.62
C HIS A 193 4.55 4.82 7.58
N ASN A 194 4.57 6.13 7.78
CA ASN A 194 3.36 6.95 7.67
C ASN A 194 3.25 7.54 6.26
N MET A 195 2.14 7.33 5.57
CA MET A 195 1.96 7.77 4.19
C MET A 195 2.14 9.28 3.99
N PHE A 196 1.91 10.11 5.01
CA PHE A 196 2.09 11.56 4.94
C PHE A 196 3.49 12.03 5.40
N ARG A 197 4.37 11.12 5.80
CA ARG A 197 5.79 11.38 6.08
C ARG A 197 6.64 10.99 4.89
N GLU A 198 7.88 11.44 4.90
CA GLU A 198 8.89 11.07 3.91
C GLU A 198 9.05 9.56 3.77
N SER A 199 9.11 8.82 4.88
CA SER A 199 9.30 7.38 4.82
C SER A 199 8.16 6.64 4.10
N GLY A 200 6.90 7.00 4.35
CA GLY A 200 5.76 6.41 3.65
C GLY A 200 5.62 6.90 2.22
N ALA A 201 5.90 8.18 1.96
CA ALA A 201 5.94 8.73 0.61
C ALA A 201 6.98 8.04 -0.26
N THR A 202 8.21 7.90 0.24
CA THR A 202 9.31 7.21 -0.43
C THR A 202 8.96 5.75 -0.67
N LEU A 203 8.45 5.04 0.35
CA LEU A 203 8.02 3.65 0.20
C LEU A 203 6.99 3.47 -0.93
N LEU A 204 5.97 4.32 -0.97
CA LEU A 204 4.91 4.25 -1.98
C LEU A 204 5.42 4.56 -3.40
N HIS A 205 6.31 5.56 -3.55
CA HIS A 205 6.93 5.87 -4.84
C HIS A 205 7.85 4.73 -5.30
N GLN A 206 8.67 4.17 -4.41
CA GLN A 206 9.54 3.04 -4.74
C GLN A 206 8.74 1.82 -5.23
N ILE A 207 7.67 1.45 -4.52
CA ILE A 207 6.77 0.37 -4.96
C ILE A 207 6.17 0.70 -6.33
N ALA A 208 5.69 1.93 -6.53
CA ALA A 208 5.07 2.34 -7.79
C ALA A 208 6.05 2.31 -8.96
N ASP A 209 7.27 2.79 -8.76
CA ASP A 209 8.29 2.84 -9.81
C ASP A 209 8.77 1.43 -10.18
N GLN A 210 8.95 0.55 -9.21
CA GLN A 210 9.25 -0.86 -9.47
C GLN A 210 8.12 -1.58 -10.22
N ILE A 211 6.86 -1.32 -9.87
CA ILE A 211 5.72 -1.85 -10.64
C ILE A 211 5.80 -1.34 -12.07
N LYS A 212 5.99 -0.03 -12.29
CA LYS A 212 6.08 0.55 -13.63
C LYS A 212 7.24 -0.05 -14.43
N GLU A 213 8.41 -0.22 -13.83
CA GLU A 213 9.59 -0.84 -14.46
C GLU A 213 9.31 -2.28 -14.86
N MET A 214 8.77 -3.11 -13.96
CA MET A 214 8.42 -4.50 -14.27
C MET A 214 7.39 -4.58 -15.38
N VAL A 215 6.40 -3.68 -15.36
CA VAL A 215 5.38 -3.60 -16.38
C VAL A 215 5.98 -3.19 -17.72
N GLN A 216 6.88 -2.20 -17.76
CA GLN A 216 7.58 -1.80 -18.97
C GLN A 216 8.46 -2.94 -19.52
N HIS A 217 9.16 -3.67 -18.65
CA HIS A 217 9.98 -4.81 -19.05
C HIS A 217 9.15 -5.93 -19.68
N VAL A 218 7.98 -6.24 -19.07
CA VAL A 218 7.02 -7.18 -19.63
C VAL A 218 6.44 -6.64 -20.95
N ARG A 219 6.14 -5.34 -21.06
CA ARG A 219 5.62 -4.69 -22.28
C ARG A 219 6.60 -4.67 -23.46
N GLY A 220 7.90 -4.54 -23.18
CA GLY A 220 8.95 -4.39 -24.20
C GLY A 220 9.53 -5.70 -24.73
N SER A 221 9.19 -6.84 -24.14
CA SER A 221 9.74 -8.15 -24.50
C SER A 221 8.71 -8.96 -25.32
N GLU A 222 9.02 -9.29 -26.58
CA GLU A 222 8.17 -10.17 -27.42
C GLU A 222 7.94 -11.56 -26.79
N ASN A 223 8.80 -11.96 -25.84
CA ASN A 223 8.59 -13.09 -24.94
C ASN A 223 8.23 -12.57 -23.54
N LEU A 224 6.94 -12.64 -23.20
CA LEU A 224 6.33 -12.10 -21.98
C LEU A 224 6.69 -12.84 -20.67
N THR A 225 7.61 -13.80 -20.72
CA THR A 225 8.05 -14.53 -19.52
C THR A 225 9.48 -14.12 -19.20
N PRO A 226 9.71 -13.30 -18.16
CA PRO A 226 11.06 -12.98 -17.73
C PRO A 226 11.83 -14.27 -17.44
N SER A 227 13.11 -14.32 -17.86
CA SER A 227 13.96 -15.47 -17.54
C SER A 227 14.10 -15.62 -16.02
N PRO A 228 14.40 -16.82 -15.49
CA PRO A 228 14.66 -17.01 -14.07
C PRO A 228 15.68 -16.02 -13.49
N GLU A 229 16.72 -15.67 -14.25
CA GLU A 229 17.76 -14.71 -13.87
C GLU A 229 17.23 -13.28 -13.81
N GLN A 230 16.41 -12.87 -14.78
CA GLN A 230 15.76 -11.55 -14.77
C GLN A 230 14.79 -11.41 -13.60
N LYS A 231 14.09 -12.51 -13.23
CA LYS A 231 13.27 -12.56 -12.02
C LYS A 231 14.11 -12.37 -10.77
N GLN A 232 15.26 -13.04 -10.68
CA GLN A 232 16.14 -12.98 -9.51
C GLN A 232 16.75 -11.58 -9.30
N VAL A 233 17.24 -10.93 -10.36
CA VAL A 233 17.77 -9.56 -10.27
C VAL A 233 16.70 -8.55 -9.86
N ALA A 234 15.47 -8.69 -10.38
CA ALA A 234 14.36 -7.85 -9.97
C ALA A 234 14.04 -8.06 -8.47
N ILE A 235 14.05 -9.31 -7.98
CA ILE A 235 13.84 -9.65 -6.57
C ILE A 235 14.90 -9.00 -5.66
N GLU A 236 16.17 -9.05 -6.03
CA GLU A 236 17.25 -8.48 -5.20
C GLU A 236 17.17 -6.95 -5.10
N ASN A 237 16.86 -6.27 -6.21
CA ASN A 237 16.64 -4.82 -6.20
C ASN A 237 15.43 -4.43 -5.34
N LEU A 238 14.38 -5.27 -5.36
CA LEU A 238 13.18 -5.09 -4.55
C LEU A 238 13.47 -5.23 -3.06
N GLU A 239 14.17 -6.29 -2.67
CA GLU A 239 14.58 -6.51 -1.29
C GLU A 239 15.44 -5.36 -0.77
N ASN A 240 16.40 -4.89 -1.58
CA ASN A 240 17.24 -3.76 -1.22
C ASN A 240 16.44 -2.47 -1.02
N ALA A 241 15.51 -2.16 -1.91
CA ALA A 241 14.68 -0.96 -1.78
C ALA A 241 13.78 -1.00 -0.54
N LEU A 242 13.09 -2.12 -0.30
CA LEU A 242 12.20 -2.29 0.85
C LEU A 242 12.97 -2.30 2.19
N ASN A 243 14.24 -2.71 2.18
CA ASN A 243 15.11 -2.72 3.37
C ASN A 243 15.93 -1.43 3.55
N SER A 244 15.99 -0.54 2.54
CA SER A 244 16.84 0.67 2.56
C SER A 244 16.29 1.85 3.36
N GLY A 245 15.08 1.75 3.92
CA GLY A 245 14.48 2.82 4.72
C GLY A 245 15.11 2.96 6.11
N GLU A 246 15.57 4.16 6.45
CA GLU A 246 15.89 4.52 7.84
C GLU A 246 14.66 4.36 8.75
N TRP A 247 14.91 3.94 9.99
CA TRP A 247 13.89 3.69 10.99
C TRP A 247 13.33 5.03 11.51
N ASP A 248 12.06 5.32 11.22
CA ASP A 248 11.31 6.44 11.80
C ASP A 248 10.82 6.15 13.22
#